data_AF-A0A7V6SJ00-F1
#
_entry.id   AF-A0A7V6SJ00-F1
#
_cell.length_a   1.000
_cell.length_b   1.000
_cell.length_c   1.000
_cell.angle_alpha   90.00
_cell.angle_beta   90.00
_cell.angle_gamma   90.00
#
_symmetry.space_group_name_H-M   'P 1'
#
loop_
_entity.id
_entity.type
_entity.pdbx_description
1 polymer ?
#
loop_
_entity_poly.entity_id
_entity_poly.type
_entity_poly.pdbx_seq_one_letter_code
_entity_poly.pdbx_strand_id
1 'polypeptide(L)'
;MTTPETNGPTPTDPQGTEPTPDATAADSTIDAAAVGSAQADVVPPVGAAPHTAPSQTIPASTEAASAQAPSPEGAPASSAPAGPSSGQSGLPLVPILASVIALLVGLGGGYILGRDAGMRDARTVAAAQEPTQAPAAPTPAAPTQAPAQPTQAPAQPTEAPTISEEQMQQIIEARRAVPNRDPEDPMAIGEVDAPVVMVEFADYRCGYCGRFALETQPNLMPLVEDGTLRIEFRDFPIFQEESVDAAIAARAAARQGMFIEYHNEIYSYQFAEGGQDLSEATWIMLAERVGIPDIEQFTADLADPQLRSDVDAAYQEALEIVGRPSTPQFVINDEYVGGADTTENFLAVIQSELEKVQG
;
A
#
# COMPACT_ATOMS: atom_id res chain seq x y z
N MET A 1 -42.09 -56.36 -41.81
CA MET A 1 -43.26 -55.80 -42.51
C MET A 1 -43.83 -54.70 -41.63
N THR A 2 -44.17 -53.56 -42.25
CA THR A 2 -45.03 -52.46 -41.78
C THR A 2 -44.60 -51.60 -40.57
N THR A 3 -44.42 -50.31 -40.89
CA THR A 3 -44.43 -49.10 -40.05
C THR A 3 -45.75 -48.92 -39.28
N PRO A 4 -45.81 -47.96 -38.34
CA PRO A 4 -46.65 -46.76 -38.58
C PRO A 4 -45.94 -45.46 -38.13
N GLU A 5 -45.87 -44.43 -38.98
CA GLU A 5 -46.87 -43.37 -39.21
C GLU A 5 -47.03 -42.39 -38.02
N THR A 6 -46.44 -41.20 -38.16
CA THR A 6 -46.73 -39.98 -37.41
C THR A 6 -47.22 -38.92 -38.38
N ASN A 7 -48.47 -38.49 -38.22
CA ASN A 7 -49.08 -37.33 -38.87
C ASN A 7 -49.22 -36.20 -37.85
N GLY A 8 -48.88 -34.96 -38.24
CA GLY A 8 -49.15 -33.75 -37.45
C GLY A 8 -48.66 -32.48 -38.15
N PRO A 9 -49.55 -31.54 -38.54
CA PRO A 9 -49.21 -30.40 -39.39
C PRO A 9 -48.87 -29.11 -38.63
N THR A 10 -48.14 -28.22 -39.33
CA THR A 10 -47.86 -26.80 -39.02
C THR A 10 -48.75 -25.91 -39.93
N PRO A 11 -48.72 -24.56 -39.86
CA PRO A 11 -48.99 -23.60 -38.78
C PRO A 11 -50.19 -22.67 -39.10
N THR A 12 -50.62 -21.85 -38.14
CA THR A 12 -51.20 -20.53 -38.42
C THR A 12 -50.99 -19.59 -37.25
N ASP A 13 -50.42 -18.42 -37.53
CA ASP A 13 -50.37 -17.20 -36.73
C ASP A 13 -51.17 -16.14 -37.53
N PRO A 14 -51.88 -15.17 -36.92
CA PRO A 14 -51.23 -13.87 -36.68
C PRO A 14 -51.76 -13.01 -35.50
N GLN A 15 -50.81 -12.24 -34.95
CA GLN A 15 -50.84 -10.82 -34.52
C GLN A 15 -51.86 -10.26 -33.52
N GLY A 16 -51.32 -9.57 -32.50
CA GLY A 16 -52.00 -8.56 -31.67
C GLY A 16 -50.98 -7.70 -30.92
N THR A 17 -51.13 -6.37 -31.02
CA THR A 17 -50.26 -5.28 -30.52
C THR A 17 -50.68 -4.71 -29.15
N GLU A 18 -49.76 -3.93 -28.54
CA GLU A 18 -49.90 -2.92 -27.46
C GLU A 18 -49.77 -3.39 -25.97
N PRO A 19 -49.59 -2.48 -24.98
CA PRO A 19 -48.53 -1.45 -24.83
C PRO A 19 -47.91 -1.40 -23.38
N THR A 20 -46.85 -0.61 -23.20
CA THR A 20 -46.16 -0.25 -21.93
C THR A 20 -46.93 0.74 -21.03
N PRO A 21 -46.66 0.74 -19.71
CA PRO A 21 -46.79 1.97 -18.90
C PRO A 21 -45.53 2.35 -18.08
N ASP A 22 -45.32 3.66 -18.02
CA ASP A 22 -44.49 4.45 -17.09
C ASP A 22 -44.93 4.30 -15.63
N ALA A 23 -44.00 4.49 -14.68
CA ALA A 23 -44.33 4.72 -13.27
C ALA A 23 -43.43 5.82 -12.66
N THR A 24 -44.06 6.93 -12.30
CA THR A 24 -43.55 8.07 -11.54
C THR A 24 -43.88 7.95 -10.04
N ALA A 25 -42.87 8.28 -9.22
CA ALA A 25 -42.83 8.91 -7.88
C ALA A 25 -44.02 8.88 -6.88
N ALA A 26 -43.69 8.54 -5.62
CA ALA A 26 -44.13 9.16 -4.35
C ALA A 26 -43.34 8.47 -3.21
N ASP A 27 -42.39 9.09 -2.51
CA ASP A 27 -42.48 10.06 -1.39
C ASP A 27 -43.47 9.67 -0.28
N SER A 28 -42.94 9.32 0.89
CA SER A 28 -43.65 9.42 2.18
C SER A 28 -42.67 9.51 3.34
N THR A 29 -42.72 10.67 4.00
CA THR A 29 -42.16 11.02 5.30
C THR A 29 -43.07 10.52 6.41
N ILE A 30 -42.52 9.95 7.48
CA ILE A 30 -43.20 9.83 8.78
C ILE A 30 -42.20 10.18 9.89
N ASP A 31 -42.64 11.11 10.73
CA ASP A 31 -42.01 11.62 11.94
C ASP A 31 -42.86 11.19 13.16
N ALA A 32 -42.31 11.37 14.37
CA ALA A 32 -42.92 11.35 15.70
C ALA A 32 -42.72 10.10 16.62
N ALA A 33 -41.64 10.19 17.41
CA ALA A 33 -41.62 10.42 18.86
C ALA A 33 -42.34 9.49 19.88
N ALA A 34 -41.52 9.05 20.86
CA ALA A 34 -41.73 8.88 22.31
C ALA A 34 -42.58 7.71 22.84
N VAL A 35 -42.08 6.95 23.83
CA VAL A 35 -42.34 7.05 25.30
C VAL A 35 -41.66 5.86 26.02
N GLY A 36 -41.09 6.08 27.22
CA GLY A 36 -41.25 5.09 28.31
C GLY A 36 -40.00 4.61 29.05
N SER A 37 -39.69 5.30 30.14
CA SER A 37 -38.75 4.90 31.19
C SER A 37 -39.12 3.58 31.88
N ALA A 38 -38.12 2.75 32.21
CA ALA A 38 -38.22 1.77 33.28
C ALA A 38 -36.88 1.67 34.02
N GLN A 39 -36.91 2.01 35.31
CA GLN A 39 -35.86 1.76 36.28
C GLN A 39 -36.02 0.35 36.84
N ALA A 40 -34.91 -0.35 37.07
CA ALA A 40 -34.85 -1.43 38.04
C ALA A 40 -33.45 -1.50 38.67
N ASP A 41 -33.45 -1.64 39.99
CA ASP A 41 -32.37 -1.50 40.94
C ASP A 41 -31.33 -2.65 40.99
N VAL A 42 -30.09 -2.25 41.25
CA VAL A 42 -29.13 -2.73 42.29
C VAL A 42 -28.92 -4.24 42.50
N VAL A 43 -27.69 -4.74 42.20
CA VAL A 43 -26.76 -5.47 43.11
C VAL A 43 -25.29 -5.32 42.59
N PRO A 44 -24.24 -5.15 43.45
CA PRO A 44 -22.90 -4.69 43.06
C PRO A 44 -21.80 -5.82 43.13
N PRO A 45 -20.47 -5.56 43.22
CA PRO A 45 -19.47 -6.08 42.29
C PRO A 45 -18.58 -7.21 42.84
N VAL A 46 -17.95 -8.00 41.97
CA VAL A 46 -16.89 -8.95 42.35
C VAL A 46 -15.52 -8.42 41.92
N GLY A 47 -14.79 -7.88 42.90
CA GLY A 47 -13.38 -8.19 43.19
C GLY A 47 -12.32 -7.87 42.14
N ALA A 48 -11.77 -6.66 42.21
CA ALA A 48 -10.38 -6.39 41.85
C ALA A 48 -9.43 -6.92 42.94
N ALA A 49 -8.29 -7.50 42.54
CA ALA A 49 -7.14 -7.69 43.43
C ALA A 49 -5.86 -7.17 42.74
N PRO A 50 -4.97 -6.46 43.47
CA PRO A 50 -3.85 -5.71 42.91
C PRO A 50 -2.52 -6.48 42.98
N HIS A 51 -1.64 -6.25 41.99
CA HIS A 51 -0.22 -6.61 42.10
C HIS A 51 0.53 -5.52 42.88
N THR A 52 0.93 -5.87 44.10
CA THR A 52 1.79 -5.09 44.97
C THR A 52 3.23 -5.57 44.82
N ALA A 53 4.13 -4.62 44.51
CA ALA A 53 5.57 -4.78 44.60
C ALA A 53 6.03 -4.80 46.08
N PRO A 54 7.12 -5.51 46.42
CA PRO A 54 7.85 -5.23 47.64
C PRO A 54 9.17 -4.48 47.36
N SER A 55 9.22 -3.23 47.80
CA SER A 55 10.46 -2.57 48.21
C SER A 55 10.92 -3.18 49.54
N GLN A 56 12.17 -3.64 49.60
CA GLN A 56 12.86 -3.87 50.86
C GLN A 56 14.16 -3.07 50.89
N THR A 57 14.38 -2.44 52.04
CA THR A 57 15.44 -1.49 52.32
C THR A 57 16.17 -1.95 53.60
N ILE A 58 17.49 -1.67 53.66
CA ILE A 58 18.39 -1.56 54.85
C ILE A 58 19.06 -2.88 55.35
N PRO A 59 20.33 -2.90 55.85
CA PRO A 59 21.19 -1.78 56.30
C PRO A 59 22.64 -1.68 55.77
N ALA A 60 23.21 -0.52 56.12
CA ALA A 60 24.60 -0.09 56.05
C ALA A 60 25.60 -0.90 56.89
N SER A 61 26.88 -0.86 56.47
CA SER A 61 28.11 -0.97 57.29
C SER A 61 29.29 -0.41 56.46
N THR A 62 29.72 0.84 56.65
CA THR A 62 30.91 1.32 57.42
C THR A 62 32.29 0.89 56.90
N GLU A 63 33.06 1.85 56.38
CA GLU A 63 34.53 2.12 56.50
C GLU A 63 35.00 2.89 55.24
N ALA A 64 35.21 4.21 55.26
CA ALA A 64 36.32 4.99 55.84
C ALA A 64 37.66 4.87 55.08
N ALA A 65 37.96 5.87 54.23
CA ALA A 65 39.28 6.49 53.98
C ALA A 65 39.11 7.61 52.92
N SER A 66 39.19 8.90 53.26
CA SER A 66 40.40 9.75 53.17
C SER A 66 41.08 9.70 51.78
N ALA A 67 41.35 10.76 51.03
CA ALA A 67 41.50 12.18 51.36
C ALA A 67 41.58 13.06 50.09
N GLN A 68 41.41 14.38 50.30
CA GLN A 68 42.05 15.52 49.61
C GLN A 68 41.80 15.82 48.11
N ALA A 69 41.00 16.87 47.88
CA ALA A 69 41.19 17.83 46.78
C ALA A 69 42.43 18.73 47.06
N PRO A 70 43.04 19.36 46.04
CA PRO A 70 42.61 20.73 45.69
C PRO A 70 42.73 21.11 44.19
N SER A 71 41.80 21.95 43.72
CA SER A 71 42.02 22.95 42.64
C SER A 71 42.79 24.17 43.21
N PRO A 72 43.24 25.20 42.45
CA PRO A 72 42.94 25.57 41.05
C PRO A 72 44.15 26.17 40.26
N GLU A 73 43.84 26.84 39.15
CA GLU A 73 44.56 27.92 38.44
C GLU A 73 45.44 27.60 37.23
N GLY A 74 45.18 28.33 36.13
CA GLY A 74 46.21 28.69 35.15
C GLY A 74 45.79 28.71 33.68
N ALA A 75 45.01 29.71 33.25
CA ALA A 75 45.10 30.23 31.87
C ALA A 75 46.35 31.11 31.74
N PRO A 76 46.88 31.37 30.53
CA PRO A 76 46.42 32.58 29.83
C PRO A 76 46.37 32.52 28.29
N ALA A 77 45.76 33.57 27.77
CA ALA A 77 45.47 33.94 26.39
C ALA A 77 46.67 34.04 25.43
N SER A 78 46.38 33.94 24.12
CA SER A 78 47.19 34.58 23.07
C SER A 78 46.34 34.96 21.85
N SER A 79 46.05 36.27 21.78
CA SER A 79 46.12 37.20 20.63
C SER A 79 45.83 36.76 19.18
N ALA A 80 44.84 37.43 18.59
CA ALA A 80 44.68 37.71 17.16
C ALA A 80 45.78 38.65 16.61
N PRO A 81 45.87 38.78 15.27
CA PRO A 81 45.71 40.13 14.69
C PRO A 81 44.80 40.18 13.45
N ALA A 82 44.42 41.41 13.12
CA ALA A 82 43.37 41.82 12.19
C ALA A 82 43.82 42.05 10.72
N GLY A 83 42.87 41.85 9.79
CA GLY A 83 42.70 42.57 8.50
C GLY A 83 43.66 42.24 7.35
N PRO A 84 43.26 42.42 6.06
CA PRO A 84 42.33 43.45 5.59
C PRO A 84 41.17 42.97 4.68
N SER A 85 40.24 43.90 4.48
CA SER A 85 39.09 43.94 3.58
C SER A 85 39.43 44.09 2.09
N SER A 86 38.76 43.30 1.24
CA SER A 86 38.39 43.55 -0.17
C SER A 86 37.79 42.24 -0.71
N GLY A 87 36.79 42.16 -1.59
CA GLY A 87 35.96 43.11 -2.30
C GLY A 87 34.80 42.31 -2.93
N GLN A 88 33.73 43.02 -3.28
CA GLN A 88 32.56 42.47 -3.96
C GLN A 88 32.93 41.68 -5.22
N SER A 89 32.23 40.58 -5.48
CA SER A 89 31.91 40.10 -6.83
C SER A 89 30.69 39.19 -6.74
N GLY A 90 29.50 39.77 -6.87
CA GLY A 90 28.29 39.02 -7.13
C GLY A 90 28.42 38.33 -8.49
N LEU A 91 28.29 37.00 -8.49
CA LEU A 91 28.23 36.20 -9.70
C LEU A 91 26.97 36.58 -10.51
N PRO A 92 27.06 36.81 -11.83
CA PRO A 92 25.89 37.11 -12.63
C PRO A 92 25.07 35.83 -12.85
N LEU A 93 24.05 35.64 -12.02
CA LEU A 93 23.06 34.55 -12.10
C LEU A 93 22.12 34.65 -13.32
N VAL A 94 22.13 35.78 -14.03
CA VAL A 94 21.21 36.08 -15.16
C VAL A 94 21.63 35.43 -16.50
N PRO A 95 22.90 35.43 -16.95
CA PRO A 95 23.28 34.78 -18.22
C PRO A 95 23.24 33.24 -18.20
N ILE A 96 23.37 32.62 -17.02
CA ILE A 96 23.35 31.14 -16.89
C ILE A 96 21.92 30.62 -17.10
N LEU A 97 20.92 31.28 -16.51
CA LEU A 97 19.52 30.92 -16.67
C LEU A 97 19.02 31.08 -18.12
N ALA A 98 19.46 32.12 -18.82
CA ALA A 98 19.13 32.33 -20.24
C ALA A 98 19.74 31.25 -21.16
N SER A 99 20.92 30.74 -20.80
CA SER A 99 21.62 29.70 -21.55
C SER A 99 20.96 28.32 -21.38
N VAL A 100 20.46 28.01 -20.16
CA VAL A 100 19.70 26.79 -19.87
C VAL A 100 18.33 26.81 -20.57
N ILE A 101 17.62 27.93 -20.56
CA ILE A 101 16.34 28.07 -21.27
C ILE A 101 16.52 27.93 -22.79
N ALA A 102 17.59 28.50 -23.37
CA ALA A 102 17.89 28.34 -24.79
C ALA A 102 18.23 26.88 -25.16
N LEU A 103 18.92 26.14 -24.29
CA LEU A 103 19.23 24.72 -24.48
C LEU A 103 17.95 23.85 -24.43
N LEU A 104 17.05 24.13 -23.49
CA LEU A 104 15.78 23.40 -23.34
C LEU A 104 14.81 23.67 -24.50
N VAL A 105 14.76 24.91 -25.02
CA VAL A 105 13.96 25.24 -26.21
C VAL A 105 14.57 24.65 -27.49
N GLY A 106 15.90 24.59 -27.59
CA GLY A 106 16.59 23.94 -28.71
C GLY A 106 16.39 22.42 -28.76
N LEU A 107 16.37 21.75 -27.60
CA LEU A 107 16.13 20.31 -27.49
C LEU A 107 14.64 19.96 -27.65
N GLY A 108 13.72 20.80 -27.16
CA GLY A 108 12.26 20.63 -27.35
C GLY A 108 11.79 20.93 -28.78
N GLY A 109 12.38 21.91 -29.46
CA GLY A 109 12.03 22.28 -30.84
C GLY A 109 12.48 21.26 -31.89
N GLY A 110 13.55 20.50 -31.63
CA GLY A 110 14.01 19.42 -32.52
C GLY A 110 13.15 18.16 -32.47
N TYR A 111 12.38 17.94 -31.41
CA TYR A 111 11.61 16.71 -31.22
C TYR A 111 10.23 16.74 -31.92
N ILE A 112 9.66 17.93 -32.17
CA ILE A 112 8.33 18.08 -32.79
C ILE A 112 8.39 18.19 -34.33
N LEU A 113 9.57 18.39 -34.93
CA LEU A 113 9.74 18.50 -36.39
C LEU A 113 10.38 17.26 -37.05
N GLY A 114 10.61 16.17 -36.31
CA GLY A 114 11.24 14.94 -36.80
C GLY A 114 10.31 13.78 -37.19
N ARG A 115 8.98 13.91 -37.02
CA ARG A 115 8.05 12.76 -37.17
C ARG A 115 7.45 12.52 -38.57
N ASP A 116 7.85 13.27 -39.61
CA ASP A 116 7.26 13.12 -40.95
C ASP A 116 8.22 12.67 -42.08
N ALA A 117 9.45 12.27 -41.76
CA ALA A 117 10.42 11.77 -42.74
C ALA A 117 10.83 10.31 -42.46
N GLY A 118 9.87 9.37 -42.52
CA GLY A 118 10.17 7.95 -42.28
C GLY A 118 9.27 6.94 -43.01
N MET A 119 8.45 7.37 -43.97
CA MET A 119 7.55 6.47 -44.72
C MET A 119 7.63 6.68 -46.24
N ARG A 120 8.83 6.64 -46.82
CA ARG A 120 9.03 6.42 -48.26
C ARG A 120 10.43 5.83 -48.48
N ASP A 121 10.60 4.53 -48.26
CA ASP A 121 11.64 3.70 -48.90
C ASP A 121 11.54 2.24 -48.41
N ALA A 122 10.57 1.50 -48.95
CA ALA A 122 10.58 0.04 -48.88
C ALA A 122 9.83 -0.58 -50.07
N ARG A 123 9.92 0.06 -51.25
CA ARG A 123 9.52 -0.56 -52.51
C ARG A 123 10.79 -0.83 -53.29
N THR A 124 11.02 -2.11 -53.61
CA THR A 124 12.03 -2.65 -54.54
C THR A 124 13.27 -3.28 -53.88
N VAL A 125 13.08 -4.44 -53.25
CA VAL A 125 13.93 -5.62 -53.50
C VAL A 125 13.21 -6.86 -52.97
N ALA A 126 12.83 -7.77 -53.87
CA ALA A 126 12.74 -9.23 -53.72
C ALA A 126 11.74 -9.78 -54.75
N ALA A 127 12.20 -9.88 -55.99
CA ALA A 127 11.65 -10.82 -56.94
C ALA A 127 12.40 -12.15 -56.79
N ALA A 128 11.67 -13.24 -57.06
CA ALA A 128 12.10 -14.63 -57.22
C ALA A 128 12.20 -15.48 -55.93
N GLN A 129 11.13 -16.23 -55.66
CA GLN A 129 11.16 -17.70 -55.55
C GLN A 129 9.71 -18.24 -55.47
N GLU A 130 9.26 -18.94 -56.52
CA GLU A 130 8.14 -19.88 -56.42
C GLU A 130 8.60 -21.13 -55.64
N PRO A 131 7.72 -21.75 -54.84
CA PRO A 131 7.32 -23.11 -55.22
C PRO A 131 5.85 -23.46 -54.93
N THR A 132 5.24 -24.06 -55.96
CA THR A 132 4.47 -25.32 -55.95
C THR A 132 3.35 -25.54 -54.92
N GLN A 133 2.12 -25.61 -55.46
CA GLN A 133 0.90 -26.11 -54.81
C GLN A 133 1.02 -27.58 -54.37
N ALA A 134 0.57 -27.87 -53.14
CA ALA A 134 0.24 -29.20 -52.63
C ALA A 134 -1.11 -29.14 -51.87
N PRO A 135 -1.88 -30.25 -51.81
CA PRO A 135 -3.34 -30.21 -51.75
C PRO A 135 -3.91 -29.99 -50.34
N ALA A 136 -5.12 -29.44 -50.31
CA ALA A 136 -5.92 -29.18 -49.12
C ALA A 136 -6.14 -30.42 -48.25
N ALA A 137 -5.82 -30.31 -46.96
CA ALA A 137 -6.22 -31.25 -45.93
C ALA A 137 -7.68 -30.97 -45.48
N PRO A 138 -8.48 -31.99 -45.13
CA PRO A 138 -9.87 -31.82 -44.75
C PRO A 138 -10.02 -31.21 -43.35
N THR A 139 -10.97 -30.29 -43.22
CA THR A 139 -11.46 -29.69 -41.98
C THR A 139 -11.91 -30.76 -40.98
N PRO A 140 -11.47 -30.75 -39.70
CA PRO A 140 -12.08 -31.58 -38.67
C PRO A 140 -13.50 -31.10 -38.39
N ALA A 141 -14.46 -32.02 -38.50
CA ALA A 141 -15.84 -31.79 -38.11
C ALA A 141 -15.94 -31.44 -36.61
N ALA A 142 -16.78 -30.46 -36.29
CA ALA A 142 -17.13 -30.07 -34.93
C ALA A 142 -17.74 -31.28 -34.17
N PRO A 143 -17.43 -31.46 -32.87
CA PRO A 143 -18.05 -32.51 -32.09
C PRO A 143 -19.53 -32.20 -31.86
N THR A 144 -20.38 -33.15 -32.24
CA THR A 144 -21.82 -33.16 -31.96
C THR A 144 -22.06 -33.12 -30.45
N GLN A 145 -22.71 -32.07 -29.97
CA GLN A 145 -23.14 -31.94 -28.58
C GLN A 145 -24.19 -32.99 -28.23
N ALA A 146 -23.97 -33.72 -27.15
CA ALA A 146 -24.97 -34.60 -26.53
C ALA A 146 -26.12 -33.77 -25.93
N PRO A 147 -27.36 -34.31 -25.84
CA PRO A 147 -28.49 -33.57 -25.29
C PRO A 147 -28.27 -33.22 -23.81
N ALA A 148 -28.45 -31.93 -23.49
CA ALA A 148 -28.38 -31.40 -22.14
C ALA A 148 -29.42 -32.06 -21.22
N GLN A 149 -28.98 -32.50 -20.04
CA GLN A 149 -29.88 -32.88 -18.95
C GLN A 149 -30.65 -31.64 -18.45
N PRO A 150 -31.89 -31.81 -17.96
CA PRO A 150 -32.68 -30.69 -17.44
C PRO A 150 -31.99 -30.09 -16.21
N THR A 151 -31.55 -28.84 -16.35
CA THR A 151 -31.02 -28.00 -15.28
C THR A 151 -32.06 -27.89 -14.15
N GLN A 152 -31.72 -28.36 -12.96
CA GLN A 152 -32.52 -28.13 -11.75
C GLN A 152 -32.65 -26.63 -11.49
N ALA A 153 -33.83 -26.20 -11.08
CA ALA A 153 -34.14 -24.81 -10.74
C ALA A 153 -33.13 -24.25 -9.72
N PRO A 154 -32.81 -22.94 -9.76
CA PRO A 154 -31.90 -22.33 -8.80
C PRO A 154 -32.36 -22.59 -7.37
N ALA A 155 -31.46 -23.11 -6.53
CA ALA A 155 -31.67 -23.17 -5.10
C ALA A 155 -32.00 -21.76 -4.56
N GLN A 156 -32.91 -21.69 -3.58
CA GLN A 156 -33.30 -20.44 -2.93
C GLN A 156 -32.06 -19.66 -2.43
N PRO A 157 -32.08 -18.32 -2.44
CA PRO A 157 -30.98 -17.52 -1.91
C PRO A 157 -30.78 -17.86 -0.42
N THR A 158 -29.62 -18.43 -0.08
CA THR A 158 -29.16 -18.49 1.30
C THR A 158 -29.01 -17.05 1.79
N GLU A 159 -29.80 -16.65 2.79
CA GLU A 159 -29.60 -15.37 3.49
C GLU A 159 -28.15 -15.31 3.96
N ALA A 160 -27.42 -14.26 3.55
CA ALA A 160 -26.06 -14.03 4.01
C ALA A 160 -26.07 -13.88 5.55
N PRO A 161 -25.09 -14.46 6.26
CA PRO A 161 -25.03 -14.35 7.71
C PRO A 161 -24.96 -12.86 8.11
N THR A 162 -25.89 -12.43 8.94
CA THR A 162 -25.89 -11.07 9.52
C THR A 162 -24.97 -11.07 10.74
N ILE A 163 -23.96 -10.20 10.74
CA ILE A 163 -23.04 -10.01 11.87
C ILE A 163 -23.81 -9.32 13.01
N SER A 164 -23.75 -9.86 14.22
CA SER A 164 -24.37 -9.23 15.40
C SER A 164 -23.60 -7.98 15.87
N GLU A 165 -24.26 -7.10 16.61
CA GLU A 165 -23.62 -5.90 17.19
C GLU A 165 -22.41 -6.25 18.07
N GLU A 166 -22.50 -7.32 18.87
CA GLU A 166 -21.39 -7.80 19.69
C GLU A 166 -20.19 -8.23 18.83
N GLN A 167 -20.44 -8.98 17.76
CA GLN A 167 -19.39 -9.39 16.83
C GLN A 167 -18.77 -8.18 16.11
N MET A 168 -19.57 -7.18 15.75
CA MET A 168 -19.05 -5.95 15.17
C MET A 168 -18.13 -5.21 16.15
N GLN A 169 -18.54 -5.12 17.42
CA GLN A 169 -17.73 -4.48 18.45
C GLN A 169 -16.40 -5.20 18.67
N GLN A 170 -16.40 -6.54 18.66
CA GLN A 170 -15.18 -7.35 18.75
C GLN A 170 -14.25 -7.12 17.54
N ILE A 171 -14.81 -6.99 16.33
CA ILE A 171 -14.02 -6.69 15.13
C ILE A 171 -13.37 -5.31 15.25
N ILE A 172 -14.11 -4.29 15.71
CA ILE A 172 -13.58 -2.94 15.90
C ILE A 172 -12.46 -2.93 16.95
N GLU A 173 -12.65 -3.61 18.09
CA GLU A 173 -11.62 -3.72 19.12
C GLU A 173 -10.37 -4.42 18.59
N ALA A 174 -10.52 -5.50 17.82
CA ALA A 174 -9.40 -6.19 17.20
C ALA A 174 -8.64 -5.28 16.22
N ARG A 175 -9.34 -4.49 15.38
CA ARG A 175 -8.71 -3.54 14.45
C ARG A 175 -7.95 -2.43 15.17
N ARG A 176 -8.54 -1.86 16.22
CA ARG A 176 -7.89 -0.84 17.06
C ARG A 176 -6.61 -1.33 17.75
N ALA A 177 -6.47 -2.65 17.91
CA ALA A 177 -5.28 -3.26 18.50
C ALA A 177 -4.17 -3.58 17.48
N VAL A 178 -4.43 -3.42 16.17
CA VAL A 178 -3.45 -3.73 15.10
C VAL A 178 -2.26 -2.76 15.07
N PRO A 179 -2.43 -1.43 15.20
CA PRO A 179 -1.28 -0.53 15.22
C PRO A 179 -0.39 -0.73 16.45
N ASN A 180 0.93 -0.73 16.27
CA ASN A 180 1.88 -0.88 17.37
C ASN A 180 2.11 0.44 18.12
N ARG A 181 2.01 1.58 17.41
CA ARG A 181 2.34 2.92 17.94
C ARG A 181 3.71 2.95 18.62
N ASP A 182 4.68 2.27 18.03
CA ASP A 182 6.06 2.27 18.50
C ASP A 182 6.80 3.49 17.92
N PRO A 183 7.27 4.44 18.77
CA PRO A 183 8.02 5.60 18.29
C PRO A 183 9.35 5.21 17.63
N GLU A 184 9.86 3.99 17.87
CA GLU A 184 11.10 3.47 17.30
C GLU A 184 10.85 2.57 16.07
N ASP A 185 9.61 2.42 15.59
CA ASP A 185 9.32 1.66 14.37
C ASP A 185 9.95 2.35 13.15
N PRO A 186 11.01 1.79 12.54
CA PRO A 186 11.73 2.43 11.45
C PRO A 186 10.98 2.36 10.12
N MET A 187 9.87 1.61 10.06
CA MET A 187 9.01 1.48 8.88
C MET A 187 7.69 2.25 9.01
N ALA A 188 7.57 3.07 10.07
CA ALA A 188 6.44 3.95 10.24
C ALA A 188 6.80 5.40 9.89
N ILE A 189 5.80 6.13 9.40
CA ILE A 189 5.90 7.57 9.11
C ILE A 189 4.77 8.32 9.82
N GLY A 190 5.08 9.52 10.31
CA GLY A 190 4.15 10.35 11.09
C GLY A 190 4.25 10.16 12.59
N GLU A 191 3.69 11.12 13.31
CA GLU A 191 3.76 11.20 14.77
C GLU A 191 3.12 9.99 15.45
N VAL A 192 3.76 9.46 16.49
CA VAL A 192 3.31 8.25 17.21
C VAL A 192 1.92 8.42 17.85
N ASP A 193 1.58 9.66 18.21
CA ASP A 193 0.32 10.06 18.83
C ASP A 193 -0.70 10.63 17.83
N ALA A 194 -0.47 10.46 16.52
CA ALA A 194 -1.45 10.82 15.50
C ALA A 194 -2.83 10.20 15.80
N PRO A 195 -3.92 10.97 15.70
CA PRO A 195 -5.27 10.51 16.05
C PRO A 195 -5.76 9.39 15.14
N VAL A 196 -5.31 9.35 13.88
CA VAL A 196 -5.60 8.28 12.94
C VAL A 196 -4.33 7.50 12.63
N VAL A 197 -4.39 6.18 12.74
CA VAL A 197 -3.30 5.30 12.29
C VAL A 197 -3.80 4.36 11.22
N MET A 198 -3.06 4.33 10.11
CA MET A 198 -3.25 3.38 9.02
C MET A 198 -2.12 2.36 9.05
N VAL A 199 -2.46 1.09 9.22
CA VAL A 199 -1.51 -0.02 9.05
C VAL A 199 -1.68 -0.59 7.64
N GLU A 200 -0.61 -0.57 6.85
CA GLU A 200 -0.56 -1.11 5.50
C GLU A 200 0.12 -2.48 5.50
N PHE A 201 -0.59 -3.51 5.04
CA PHE A 201 -0.05 -4.83 4.76
C PHE A 201 0.20 -4.98 3.26
N ALA A 202 1.45 -5.03 2.85
CA ALA A 202 1.81 -4.91 1.44
C ALA A 202 2.98 -5.79 1.03
N ASP A 203 3.10 -5.96 -0.29
CA ASP A 203 4.14 -6.76 -0.95
C ASP A 203 4.79 -5.90 -2.04
N TYR A 204 6.12 -5.88 -2.07
CA TYR A 204 6.89 -5.12 -3.05
C TYR A 204 6.72 -5.59 -4.50
N ARG A 205 6.27 -6.82 -4.74
CA ARG A 205 5.96 -7.35 -6.09
C ARG A 205 4.50 -7.16 -6.50
N CYS A 206 3.66 -6.66 -5.61
CA CYS A 206 2.25 -6.46 -5.91
C CYS A 206 2.04 -5.15 -6.70
N GLY A 207 1.53 -5.27 -7.92
CA GLY A 207 1.21 -4.09 -8.74
C GLY A 207 0.14 -3.17 -8.14
N TYR A 208 -0.78 -3.70 -7.32
CA TYR A 208 -1.72 -2.85 -6.58
C TYR A 208 -1.04 -2.10 -5.42
N CYS A 209 -0.06 -2.71 -4.74
CA CYS A 209 0.72 -2.00 -3.73
C CYS A 209 1.55 -0.88 -4.39
N GLY A 210 2.17 -1.17 -5.54
CA GLY A 210 2.85 -0.15 -6.33
C GLY A 210 1.93 0.99 -6.77
N ARG A 211 0.69 0.67 -7.19
CA ARG A 211 -0.31 1.71 -7.49
C ARG A 211 -0.62 2.57 -6.26
N PHE A 212 -0.86 1.95 -5.10
CA PHE A 212 -1.11 2.69 -3.87
C PHE A 212 0.08 3.60 -3.51
N ALA A 213 1.30 3.07 -3.49
CA ALA A 213 2.50 3.83 -3.13
C ALA A 213 2.78 5.00 -4.09
N LEU A 214 2.53 4.82 -5.40
CA LEU A 214 2.84 5.86 -6.41
C LEU A 214 1.71 6.86 -6.64
N GLU A 215 0.44 6.47 -6.44
CA GLU A 215 -0.72 7.30 -6.78
C GLU A 215 -1.50 7.78 -5.56
N THR A 216 -1.61 6.97 -4.51
CA THR A 216 -2.45 7.26 -3.33
C THR A 216 -1.64 7.82 -2.17
N GLN A 217 -0.60 7.11 -1.71
CA GLN A 217 0.22 7.48 -0.55
C GLN A 217 0.75 8.94 -0.62
N PRO A 218 1.21 9.48 -1.77
CA PRO A 218 1.70 10.85 -1.83
C PRO A 218 0.63 11.90 -1.50
N ASN A 219 -0.64 11.59 -1.74
CA ASN A 219 -1.76 12.48 -1.40
C ASN A 219 -2.15 12.40 0.08
N LEU A 220 -1.66 11.39 0.81
CA LEU A 220 -1.86 11.23 2.24
C LEU A 220 -0.73 11.87 3.06
N MET A 221 0.45 12.09 2.45
CA MET A 221 1.61 12.69 3.11
C MET A 221 1.34 14.04 3.79
N PRO A 222 0.51 14.96 3.26
CA PRO A 222 0.17 16.18 3.99
C PRO A 222 -0.49 15.94 5.35
N LEU A 223 -1.28 14.86 5.49
CA LEU A 223 -1.89 14.45 6.77
C LEU A 223 -0.88 13.79 7.70
N VAL A 224 0.17 13.19 7.14
CA VAL A 224 1.31 12.69 7.92
C VAL A 224 2.13 13.85 8.48
N GLU A 225 2.39 14.84 7.64
CA GLU A 225 3.17 16.04 7.98
C GLU A 225 2.48 16.96 9.00
N ASP A 226 1.14 17.06 8.96
CA ASP A 226 0.38 17.87 9.93
C ASP A 226 0.04 17.12 11.24
N GLY A 227 0.46 15.87 11.36
CA GLY A 227 0.28 15.03 12.55
C GLY A 227 -1.10 14.36 12.65
N THR A 228 -1.96 14.49 11.64
CA THR A 228 -3.29 13.85 11.62
C THR A 228 -3.20 12.33 11.43
N LEU A 229 -2.27 11.88 10.59
CA LEU A 229 -2.13 10.49 10.16
C LEU A 229 -0.75 9.94 10.52
N ARG A 230 -0.74 8.71 11.01
CA ARG A 230 0.45 7.85 11.02
C ARG A 230 0.24 6.67 10.09
N ILE A 231 1.26 6.31 9.33
CA ILE A 231 1.24 5.11 8.49
C ILE A 231 2.29 4.14 9.03
N GLU A 232 1.87 2.92 9.35
CA GLU A 232 2.76 1.82 9.76
C GLU A 232 2.77 0.75 8.68
N PHE A 233 3.94 0.43 8.14
CA PHE A 233 4.07 -0.60 7.13
C PHE A 233 4.28 -1.98 7.77
N ARG A 234 3.69 -3.02 7.18
CA ARG A 234 3.82 -4.43 7.56
C ARG A 234 4.10 -5.26 6.31
N ASP A 235 5.25 -5.94 6.32
CA ASP A 235 5.60 -6.86 5.24
C ASP A 235 4.56 -7.98 5.15
N PHE A 236 4.00 -8.16 3.95
CA PHE A 236 3.14 -9.28 3.64
C PHE A 236 3.53 -9.92 2.30
N PRO A 237 4.74 -10.53 2.20
CA PRO A 237 5.26 -11.12 0.98
C PRO A 237 4.47 -12.37 0.57
N ILE A 238 3.59 -12.24 -0.42
CA ILE A 238 2.73 -13.30 -0.96
C ILE A 238 3.21 -13.85 -2.31
N PHE A 239 4.18 -13.19 -2.99
CA PHE A 239 4.76 -13.65 -4.26
C PHE A 239 6.13 -14.34 -4.11
N GLN A 240 6.24 -15.24 -3.13
CA GLN A 240 7.40 -16.14 -2.91
C GLN A 240 8.70 -15.40 -2.53
N GLU A 241 9.85 -16.01 -2.82
CA GLU A 241 11.16 -15.61 -2.32
C GLU A 241 11.55 -14.20 -2.77
N GLU A 242 11.25 -13.80 -4.00
CA GLU A 242 11.63 -12.45 -4.45
C GLU A 242 10.87 -11.34 -3.71
N SER A 243 9.68 -11.62 -3.17
CA SER A 243 8.97 -10.67 -2.28
C SER A 243 9.63 -10.57 -0.92
N VAL A 244 10.16 -11.68 -0.41
CA VAL A 244 10.89 -11.72 0.86
C VAL A 244 12.21 -10.96 0.72
N ASP A 245 12.95 -11.17 -0.37
CA ASP A 245 14.21 -10.45 -0.62
C ASP A 245 14.00 -8.93 -0.73
N ALA A 246 12.92 -8.50 -1.40
CA ALA A 246 12.57 -7.08 -1.47
C ALA A 246 12.21 -6.49 -0.10
N ALA A 247 11.47 -7.24 0.73
CA ALA A 247 11.16 -6.85 2.11
C ALA A 247 12.41 -6.74 3.00
N ILE A 248 13.36 -7.68 2.86
CA ILE A 248 14.66 -7.61 3.54
C ILE A 248 15.41 -6.35 3.11
N ALA A 249 15.45 -6.04 1.82
CA ALA A 249 16.10 -4.84 1.31
C ALA A 249 15.46 -3.56 1.88
N ALA A 250 14.13 -3.50 1.97
CA ALA A 250 13.44 -2.38 2.61
C ALA A 250 13.77 -2.23 4.09
N ARG A 251 13.84 -3.34 4.84
CA ARG A 251 14.25 -3.32 6.25
C ARG A 251 15.71 -2.92 6.44
N ALA A 252 16.60 -3.32 5.52
CA ALA A 252 18.00 -2.88 5.52
C ALA A 252 18.09 -1.35 5.35
N ALA A 253 17.26 -0.75 4.49
CA ALA A 253 17.15 0.70 4.39
C ALA A 253 16.55 1.34 5.65
N ALA A 254 15.54 0.69 6.24
CA ALA A 254 14.90 1.16 7.48
C ALA A 254 15.88 1.22 8.66
N ARG A 255 16.81 0.26 8.79
CA ARG A 255 17.90 0.30 9.78
C ARG A 255 18.80 1.54 9.69
N GLN A 256 18.81 2.19 8.53
CA GLN A 256 19.57 3.42 8.28
C GLN A 256 18.68 4.68 8.24
N GLY A 257 17.41 4.57 8.62
CA GLY A 257 16.46 5.68 8.64
C GLY A 257 16.01 6.14 7.24
N MET A 258 16.18 5.30 6.22
CA MET A 258 15.89 5.61 4.81
C MET A 258 14.76 4.75 4.25
N PHE A 259 13.82 4.32 5.12
CA PHE A 259 12.77 3.38 4.75
C PHE A 259 11.88 3.95 3.64
N ILE A 260 11.30 5.14 3.82
CA ILE A 260 10.27 5.66 2.91
C ILE A 260 10.85 5.98 1.54
N GLU A 261 12.07 6.49 1.48
CA GLU A 261 12.78 6.76 0.23
C GLU A 261 13.02 5.46 -0.54
N TYR A 262 13.55 4.45 0.13
CA TYR A 262 13.86 3.16 -0.51
C TYR A 262 12.59 2.38 -0.86
N HIS A 263 11.58 2.37 0.01
CA HIS A 263 10.25 1.78 -0.24
C HIS A 263 9.64 2.33 -1.53
N ASN A 264 9.63 3.65 -1.69
CA ASN A 264 9.10 4.31 -2.89
C ASN A 264 9.94 4.00 -4.13
N GLU A 265 11.26 3.91 -3.99
CA GLU A 265 12.15 3.57 -5.09
C GLU A 265 11.95 2.15 -5.60
N ILE A 266 11.73 1.16 -4.72
CA ILE A 266 11.42 -0.23 -5.14
C ILE A 266 10.17 -0.24 -6.03
N TYR A 267 9.11 0.48 -5.63
CA TYR A 267 7.87 0.54 -6.39
C TYR A 267 8.03 1.35 -7.69
N SER A 268 8.74 2.47 -7.66
CA SER A 268 9.04 3.28 -8.85
C SER A 268 9.80 2.45 -9.89
N TYR A 269 10.90 1.80 -9.48
CA TYR A 269 11.70 0.94 -10.35
C TYR A 269 10.84 -0.14 -11.04
N GLN A 270 10.01 -0.87 -10.29
CA GLN A 270 9.23 -1.95 -10.87
C GLN A 270 8.05 -1.48 -11.72
N PHE A 271 7.29 -0.50 -11.24
CA PHE A 271 5.96 -0.18 -11.79
C PHE A 271 5.89 1.12 -12.59
N ALA A 272 6.79 2.08 -12.34
CA ALA A 272 6.91 3.30 -13.15
C ALA A 272 7.96 3.14 -14.26
N GLU A 273 9.12 2.54 -13.94
CA GLU A 273 10.22 2.34 -14.90
C GLU A 273 10.14 1.02 -15.66
N GLY A 274 9.35 0.06 -15.17
CA GLY A 274 9.20 -1.27 -15.77
C GLY A 274 10.37 -2.23 -15.49
N GLY A 275 11.16 -1.95 -14.45
CA GLY A 275 12.24 -2.80 -13.97
C GLY A 275 11.78 -4.21 -13.61
N GLN A 276 12.53 -5.22 -14.07
CA GLN A 276 12.20 -6.65 -13.87
C GLN A 276 13.33 -7.41 -13.16
N ASP A 277 14.51 -6.81 -13.04
CA ASP A 277 15.63 -7.43 -12.32
C ASP A 277 15.39 -7.21 -10.82
N LEU A 278 15.36 -8.30 -10.05
CA LEU A 278 15.13 -8.29 -8.61
C LEU A 278 16.32 -8.94 -7.91
N SER A 279 17.52 -8.67 -8.42
CA SER A 279 18.77 -9.23 -7.89
C SER A 279 19.36 -8.35 -6.78
N GLU A 280 20.27 -8.92 -6.00
CA GLU A 280 21.06 -8.18 -5.01
C GLU A 280 21.72 -6.93 -5.61
N ALA A 281 22.27 -7.04 -6.83
CA ALA A 281 22.87 -5.92 -7.54
C ALA A 281 21.86 -4.81 -7.84
N THR A 282 20.60 -5.16 -8.14
CA THR A 282 19.53 -4.17 -8.27
C THR A 282 19.24 -3.49 -6.95
N TRP A 283 19.10 -4.24 -5.86
CA TRP A 283 18.83 -3.68 -4.53
C TRP A 283 19.92 -2.68 -4.09
N ILE A 284 21.18 -3.03 -4.29
CA ILE A 284 22.31 -2.12 -4.02
C ILE A 284 22.23 -0.87 -4.92
N MET A 285 21.92 -1.03 -6.21
CA MET A 285 21.81 0.09 -7.15
C MET A 285 20.65 1.05 -6.79
N LEU A 286 19.51 0.54 -6.32
CA LEU A 286 18.43 1.37 -5.80
C LEU A 286 18.84 2.08 -4.50
N ALA A 287 19.59 1.40 -3.63
CA ALA A 287 20.06 1.96 -2.37
C ALA A 287 21.01 3.14 -2.61
N GLU A 288 21.93 3.00 -3.56
CA GLU A 288 22.80 4.09 -4.02
C GLU A 288 22.01 5.25 -4.61
N ARG A 289 20.94 4.97 -5.37
CA ARG A 289 20.12 5.99 -6.02
C ARG A 289 19.38 6.89 -5.03
N VAL A 290 18.84 6.30 -3.96
CA VAL A 290 18.18 7.07 -2.90
C VAL A 290 19.16 7.65 -1.87
N GLY A 291 20.43 7.29 -1.95
CA GLY A 291 21.50 7.84 -1.12
C GLY A 291 21.59 7.21 0.27
N ILE A 292 21.37 5.88 0.38
CA ILE A 292 21.61 5.16 1.64
C ILE A 292 23.06 5.40 2.13
N PRO A 293 23.29 5.85 3.37
CA PRO A 293 24.60 6.30 3.82
C PRO A 293 25.69 5.22 3.84
N ASP A 294 25.35 4.01 4.27
CA ASP A 294 26.28 2.89 4.41
C ASP A 294 25.84 1.73 3.51
N ILE A 295 26.33 1.74 2.28
CA ILE A 295 26.05 0.70 1.28
C ILE A 295 26.71 -0.64 1.65
N GLU A 296 27.85 -0.61 2.36
CA GLU A 296 28.50 -1.85 2.82
C GLU A 296 27.63 -2.55 3.87
N GLN A 297 27.13 -1.79 4.85
CA GLN A 297 26.19 -2.32 5.85
C GLN A 297 24.86 -2.75 5.21
N PHE A 298 24.31 -1.96 4.27
CA PHE A 298 23.10 -2.33 3.54
C PHE A 298 23.28 -3.68 2.84
N THR A 299 24.39 -3.86 2.13
CA THR A 299 24.71 -5.12 1.42
C THR A 299 24.85 -6.28 2.39
N ALA A 300 25.48 -6.07 3.55
CA ALA A 300 25.59 -7.09 4.59
C ALA A 300 24.21 -7.47 5.16
N ASP A 301 23.33 -6.49 5.36
CA ASP A 301 21.97 -6.67 5.87
C ASP A 301 21.09 -7.50 4.91
N LEU A 302 21.32 -7.44 3.59
CA LEU A 302 20.62 -8.29 2.62
C LEU A 302 20.76 -9.80 2.90
N ALA A 303 21.83 -10.19 3.59
CA ALA A 303 22.10 -11.57 3.99
C ALA A 303 21.86 -11.83 5.50
N ASP A 304 21.30 -10.86 6.24
CA ASP A 304 21.09 -10.99 7.68
C ASP A 304 19.93 -11.95 7.99
N PRO A 305 20.19 -13.09 8.67
CA PRO A 305 19.13 -14.02 9.05
C PRO A 305 18.10 -13.41 10.01
N GLN A 306 18.43 -12.36 10.75
CA GLN A 306 17.47 -11.67 11.61
C GLN A 306 16.43 -10.94 10.76
N LEU A 307 16.82 -10.22 9.71
CA LEU A 307 15.86 -9.53 8.85
C LEU A 307 14.92 -10.53 8.16
N ARG A 308 15.44 -11.67 7.71
CA ARG A 308 14.60 -12.76 7.19
C ARG A 308 13.59 -13.23 8.25
N SER A 309 14.05 -13.47 9.48
CA SER A 309 13.15 -13.88 10.58
C SER A 309 12.09 -12.83 10.88
N ASP A 310 12.42 -11.54 10.78
CA ASP A 310 11.48 -10.46 11.04
C ASP A 310 10.42 -10.35 9.92
N VAL A 311 10.80 -10.55 8.66
CA VAL A 311 9.88 -10.63 7.52
C VAL A 311 8.95 -11.83 7.65
N ASP A 312 9.48 -13.00 8.01
CA ASP A 312 8.69 -14.21 8.21
C ASP A 312 7.68 -14.04 9.37
N ALA A 313 8.07 -13.36 10.46
CA ALA A 313 7.18 -13.03 11.57
C ALA A 313 6.08 -12.05 11.16
N ALA A 314 6.43 -10.97 10.45
CA ALA A 314 5.47 -10.00 9.93
C ALA A 314 4.46 -10.64 8.96
N TYR A 315 4.90 -11.58 8.13
CA TYR A 315 3.99 -12.34 7.25
C TYR A 315 2.95 -13.13 8.05
N GLN A 316 3.34 -13.81 9.14
CA GLN A 316 2.40 -14.58 9.97
C GLN A 316 1.39 -13.66 10.66
N GLU A 317 1.87 -12.56 11.25
CA GLU A 317 1.02 -11.52 11.85
C GLU A 317 0.01 -10.97 10.83
N ALA A 318 0.49 -10.59 9.64
CA ALA A 318 -0.35 -10.11 8.55
C ALA A 318 -1.41 -11.14 8.15
N LEU A 319 -1.04 -12.43 8.05
CA LEU A 319 -1.97 -13.49 7.70
C LEU A 319 -3.03 -13.72 8.79
N GLU A 320 -2.67 -13.59 10.07
CA GLU A 320 -3.61 -13.68 11.19
C GLU A 320 -4.63 -12.52 11.19
N ILE A 321 -4.17 -11.30 10.90
CA ILE A 321 -5.01 -10.09 10.88
C ILE A 321 -5.90 -10.03 9.62
N VAL A 322 -5.32 -10.27 8.44
CA VAL A 322 -6.00 -10.18 7.15
C VAL A 322 -6.85 -11.44 6.88
N GLY A 323 -6.45 -12.59 7.42
CA GLY A 323 -7.13 -13.88 7.26
C GLY A 323 -6.94 -14.55 5.89
N ARG A 324 -6.24 -13.91 4.95
CA ARG A 324 -5.91 -14.46 3.62
C ARG A 324 -4.69 -13.76 3.00
N PRO A 325 -3.85 -14.48 2.22
CA PRO A 325 -2.81 -13.84 1.40
C PRO A 325 -3.40 -12.97 0.28
N SER A 326 -3.53 -11.67 0.54
CA SER A 326 -4.01 -10.65 -0.40
C SER A 326 -3.40 -9.31 -0.03
N THR A 327 -2.97 -8.52 -1.02
CA THR A 327 -2.32 -7.21 -0.81
C THR A 327 -2.72 -6.18 -1.89
N PRO A 328 -2.68 -4.87 -1.59
CA PRO A 328 -2.50 -4.30 -0.24
C PRO A 328 -3.77 -4.45 0.59
N GLN A 329 -3.64 -4.42 1.91
CA GLN A 329 -4.76 -4.37 2.85
C GLN A 329 -4.47 -3.33 3.91
N PHE A 330 -5.51 -2.66 4.41
CA PHE A 330 -5.36 -1.53 5.32
C PHE A 330 -6.30 -1.67 6.50
N VAL A 331 -5.76 -1.42 7.70
CA VAL A 331 -6.54 -1.16 8.90
C VAL A 331 -6.37 0.32 9.24
N ILE A 332 -7.47 1.07 9.23
CA ILE A 332 -7.48 2.51 9.52
C ILE A 332 -8.38 2.72 10.73
N ASN A 333 -7.78 2.78 11.92
CA ASN A 333 -8.51 2.74 13.20
C ASN A 333 -9.60 1.64 13.23
N ASP A 334 -10.87 2.00 13.14
CA ASP A 334 -12.01 1.07 13.20
C ASP A 334 -12.30 0.37 11.87
N GLU A 335 -11.79 0.94 10.78
CA GLU A 335 -12.16 0.58 9.42
C GLU A 335 -11.12 -0.35 8.78
N TYR A 336 -11.62 -1.13 7.83
CA TYR A 336 -10.81 -2.01 7.01
C TYR A 336 -11.02 -1.66 5.53
N VAL A 337 -9.93 -1.37 4.83
CA VAL A 337 -9.95 -1.07 3.39
C VAL A 337 -9.13 -2.13 2.68
N GLY A 338 -9.75 -2.80 1.71
CA GLY A 338 -9.10 -3.87 0.95
C GLY A 338 -8.68 -3.42 -0.44
N GLY A 339 -7.44 -3.72 -0.83
CA GLY A 339 -6.88 -3.35 -2.13
C GLY A 339 -6.56 -1.87 -2.27
N ALA A 340 -5.96 -1.51 -3.42
CA ALA A 340 -5.63 -0.13 -3.74
C ALA A 340 -6.86 0.65 -4.21
N ASP A 341 -7.76 0.97 -3.29
CA ASP A 341 -8.94 1.81 -3.55
C ASP A 341 -8.55 3.24 -3.95
N THR A 342 -9.52 4.08 -4.31
CA THR A 342 -9.24 5.45 -4.76
C THR A 342 -8.73 6.33 -3.62
N THR A 343 -7.89 7.31 -3.96
CA THR A 343 -7.40 8.31 -3.02
C THR A 343 -8.52 9.01 -2.26
N GLU A 344 -9.64 9.31 -2.94
CA GLU A 344 -10.81 9.92 -2.33
C GLU A 344 -11.43 9.02 -1.25
N ASN A 345 -11.47 7.70 -1.46
CA ASN A 345 -11.98 6.79 -0.43
C ASN A 345 -11.07 6.76 0.80
N PHE A 346 -9.75 6.69 0.60
CA PHE A 346 -8.80 6.76 1.73
C PHE A 346 -8.95 8.05 2.54
N LEU A 347 -9.02 9.20 1.86
CA LEU A 347 -9.23 10.48 2.52
C LEU A 347 -10.56 10.54 3.27
N ALA A 348 -11.64 10.00 2.69
CA ALA A 348 -12.95 9.95 3.33
C ALA A 348 -12.95 9.07 4.59
N VAL A 349 -12.31 7.89 4.53
CA VAL A 349 -12.17 6.99 5.69
C VAL A 349 -11.36 7.67 6.78
N ILE A 350 -10.19 8.23 6.46
CA ILE A 350 -9.34 8.93 7.43
C ILE A 350 -10.10 10.09 8.09
N GLN A 351 -10.82 10.90 7.30
CA GLN A 351 -11.63 11.99 7.84
C GLN A 351 -12.74 11.47 8.77
N SER A 352 -13.42 10.38 8.40
CA SER A 352 -14.45 9.79 9.25
C SER A 352 -13.87 9.27 10.56
N GLU A 353 -12.70 8.62 10.54
CA GLU A 353 -12.04 8.14 11.75
C GLU A 353 -11.56 9.29 12.64
N LEU A 354 -11.06 10.36 12.03
CA LEU A 354 -10.66 11.57 12.75
C LEU A 354 -11.85 12.19 13.51
N GLU A 355 -13.01 12.28 12.88
CA GLU A 355 -14.24 12.80 13.51
C GLU A 355 -14.69 11.94 14.69
N LYS A 356 -14.59 10.61 14.59
CA LYS A 356 -14.92 9.68 15.69
C LYS A 356 -14.00 9.86 16.91
N VAL A 357 -12.73 10.22 16.69
CA VAL A 357 -11.75 10.43 17.77
C VAL A 357 -11.91 11.81 18.42
N GLN A 358 -12.41 12.81 17.68
CA GLN A 358 -12.55 14.18 18.15
C GLN A 358 -13.93 14.52 18.76
N GLY A 359 -14.96 13.73 18.43
CA GLY A 359 -16.34 13.89 18.93
C GLY A 359 -16.61 13.18 20.25
#